data_AF-B7PWD4-F1
#
_entry.id   AF-B7PWD4-F1
#
_cell.length_a   1.000
_cell.length_b   1.000
_cell.length_c   1.000
_cell.angle_alpha   90.00
_cell.angle_beta   90.00
_cell.angle_gamma   90.00
#
_symmetry.space_group_name_H-M   'P 1'
#
loop_
_entity.id
_entity.type
_entity.pdbx_description
1 polymer ?
#
loop_
_entity_poly.entity_id
_entity_poly.type
_entity_poly.pdbx_seq_one_letter_code
_entity_poly.pdbx_strand_id
1 'polypeptide(L)'
;MFNRWANNDPTFEEADIVYLLTSDEIRDFMVAYKLEMKAASYFAGSCADRRTALSKDDGNTFSGVPAMVQQIARLFGIGWDDSRSTEKPCKVTDGHIMSKNGEPTESASFSSCSYKTWEIEYFLQLPQEARNASIALLKPLVLKTPSFRQISTIVLTTAKYYYLFTKTPGNAR
;
A
#
# COMPACT_ATOMS: atom_id res chain seq x y z
N MET A 1 -7.26 3.38 -17.88
CA MET A 1 -7.69 2.23 -18.68
C MET A 1 -7.55 0.92 -17.89
N PHE A 2 -6.36 0.59 -17.39
CA PHE A 2 -6.08 -0.62 -16.58
C PHE A 2 -7.07 -0.87 -15.43
N ASN A 3 -7.32 0.11 -14.56
CA ASN A 3 -8.27 -0.04 -13.44
C ASN A 3 -9.67 -0.50 -13.87
N ARG A 4 -10.17 0.06 -14.98
CA ARG A 4 -11.51 -0.29 -15.49
C ARG A 4 -11.53 -1.73 -16.01
N TRP A 5 -10.47 -2.16 -16.69
CA TRP A 5 -10.35 -3.53 -17.16
C TRP A 5 -10.31 -4.51 -15.98
N ALA A 6 -9.46 -4.25 -14.98
CA ALA A 6 -9.30 -5.11 -13.81
C ALA A 6 -10.59 -5.26 -12.98
N ASN A 7 -11.45 -4.24 -12.92
CA ASN A 7 -12.72 -4.32 -12.20
C ASN A 7 -13.84 -5.03 -12.98
N ASN A 8 -13.69 -5.17 -14.30
CA ASN A 8 -14.69 -5.82 -15.15
C ASN A 8 -14.32 -7.28 -15.48
N ASP A 9 -13.12 -7.71 -15.13
CA ASP A 9 -12.66 -9.09 -15.35
C ASP A 9 -12.95 -9.94 -14.10
N PRO A 10 -13.76 -11.01 -14.21
CA PRO A 10 -14.15 -11.84 -13.07
C PRO A 10 -12.95 -12.56 -12.43
N THR A 11 -11.83 -12.70 -13.14
CA THR A 11 -10.59 -13.31 -12.61
C THR A 11 -10.07 -12.57 -11.38
N PHE A 12 -10.35 -11.27 -11.27
CA PHE A 12 -9.87 -10.43 -10.17
C PHE A 12 -10.95 -10.11 -9.16
N GLU A 13 -12.14 -10.72 -9.22
CA GLU A 13 -13.25 -10.38 -8.33
C GLU A 13 -12.83 -10.41 -6.85
N GLU A 14 -12.16 -11.49 -6.42
CA GLU A 14 -11.70 -11.68 -5.04
C GLU A 14 -10.34 -11.05 -4.73
N ALA A 15 -9.69 -10.37 -5.69
CA ALA A 15 -8.36 -9.81 -5.46
C ALA A 15 -8.43 -8.51 -4.64
N ASP A 16 -7.66 -8.41 -3.54
CA ASP A 16 -7.57 -7.17 -2.76
C ASP A 16 -6.83 -6.05 -3.53
N ILE A 17 -5.87 -6.45 -4.36
CA ILE A 17 -5.02 -5.59 -5.20
C ILE A 17 -4.76 -6.31 -6.53
N VAL A 18 -4.82 -5.57 -7.63
CA VAL A 18 -4.37 -6.04 -8.96
C VAL A 18 -3.21 -5.18 -9.43
N TYR A 19 -2.08 -5.82 -9.72
CA TYR A 19 -0.84 -5.15 -10.06
C TYR A 19 -0.41 -5.44 -11.50
N LEU A 20 -0.01 -4.41 -12.25
CA LEU A 20 0.56 -4.55 -13.59
C LEU A 20 2.05 -4.19 -13.58
N LEU A 21 2.88 -5.16 -13.93
CA LEU A 21 4.29 -4.95 -14.24
C LEU A 21 4.44 -4.93 -15.76
N THR A 22 5.07 -3.89 -16.31
CA THR A 22 5.20 -3.72 -17.78
C THR A 22 6.57 -3.18 -18.17
N SER A 23 7.04 -3.50 -19.37
CA SER A 23 8.20 -2.84 -19.97
C SER A 23 7.84 -1.51 -20.64
N ASP A 24 6.56 -1.26 -20.87
CA ASP A 24 6.06 -0.07 -21.56
C ASP A 24 6.26 1.19 -20.72
N GLU A 25 6.48 2.31 -21.41
CA GLU A 25 6.51 3.61 -20.76
C GLU A 25 5.14 3.98 -20.19
N ILE A 26 5.13 4.39 -18.91
CA ILE A 26 3.95 4.94 -18.27
C ILE A 26 4.04 6.46 -18.41
N ARG A 27 2.95 7.09 -18.86
CA ARG A 27 2.91 8.54 -19.09
C ARG A 27 1.73 9.16 -18.36
N ASP A 28 1.97 10.27 -17.68
CA ASP A 28 0.90 11.14 -17.19
C ASP A 28 0.47 12.10 -18.31
N PHE A 29 -0.80 12.07 -18.66
CA PHE A 29 -1.39 12.95 -19.67
C PHE A 29 -2.11 14.17 -19.07
N MET A 30 -2.20 14.28 -17.74
CA MET A 30 -2.94 15.36 -17.07
C MET A 30 -2.10 16.62 -16.78
N VAL A 31 -0.78 16.51 -16.64
CA VAL A 31 0.07 17.65 -16.23
C VAL A 31 1.10 17.97 -17.31
N ALA A 32 0.70 18.74 -18.33
CA ALA A 32 1.47 19.61 -19.27
C ALA A 32 2.91 19.25 -19.76
N TYR A 33 3.48 18.12 -19.40
CA TYR A 33 4.76 17.58 -19.82
C TYR A 33 4.63 16.07 -19.81
N LYS A 34 5.06 15.43 -20.90
CA LYS A 34 5.13 13.96 -21.06
C LYS A 34 6.19 13.38 -20.10
N LEU A 35 5.99 13.53 -18.80
CA LEU A 35 6.89 12.96 -17.81
C LEU A 35 6.62 11.46 -17.77
N GLU A 36 7.66 10.71 -18.11
CA GLU A 36 7.67 9.26 -17.92
C GLU A 36 7.57 8.97 -16.42
N MET A 37 6.53 8.26 -16.03
CA MET A 37 6.32 7.79 -14.67
C MET A 37 6.99 6.43 -14.52
N LYS A 38 7.65 6.20 -13.39
CA LYS A 38 8.14 4.86 -13.04
C LYS A 38 7.02 3.94 -12.58
N ALA A 39 6.00 4.50 -11.93
CA ALA A 39 4.87 3.76 -11.40
C ALA A 39 3.69 4.67 -11.04
N ALA A 40 2.50 4.09 -10.88
CA ALA A 40 1.29 4.80 -10.46
C ALA A 40 0.32 3.88 -9.67
N SER A 41 -0.43 4.49 -8.76
CA SER A 41 -1.50 3.84 -7.99
C SER A 41 -2.52 4.86 -7.50
N TYR A 42 -3.68 4.36 -7.05
CA TYR A 42 -4.57 5.14 -6.21
C TYR A 42 -4.05 5.19 -4.76
N PHE A 43 -4.49 6.20 -4.01
CA PHE A 43 -4.27 6.28 -2.57
C PHE A 43 -5.46 5.70 -1.82
N ALA A 44 -5.22 4.87 -0.79
CA ALA A 44 -6.26 4.23 0.02
C ALA A 44 -7.32 3.52 -0.86
N GLY A 45 -6.86 2.85 -1.92
CA GLY A 45 -7.71 2.24 -2.94
C GLY A 45 -7.87 0.73 -2.82
N SER A 46 -7.17 0.08 -1.89
CA SER A 46 -7.26 -1.38 -1.65
C SER A 46 -8.70 -1.83 -1.37
N CYS A 47 -9.04 -3.06 -1.75
CA CYS A 47 -10.33 -3.70 -1.46
C CYS A 47 -11.58 -2.95 -1.99
N ALA A 48 -11.40 -2.03 -2.94
CA ALA A 48 -12.45 -1.25 -3.58
C ALA A 48 -12.20 -1.13 -5.09
N ASP A 49 -13.04 -0.37 -5.81
CA ASP A 49 -12.91 -0.14 -7.27
C ASP A 49 -11.61 0.59 -7.67
N ARG A 50 -10.75 0.96 -6.73
CA ARG A 50 -9.48 1.66 -6.95
C ARG A 50 -8.27 0.79 -6.57
N ARG A 51 -8.44 -0.53 -6.58
CA ARG A 51 -7.45 -1.53 -6.13
C ARG A 51 -6.29 -1.80 -7.09
N THR A 52 -6.02 -0.91 -8.04
CA THR A 52 -5.01 -1.15 -9.07
C THR A 52 -3.78 -0.27 -8.94
N ALA A 53 -2.62 -0.87 -9.25
CA ALA A 53 -1.33 -0.22 -9.30
C ALA A 53 -0.50 -0.78 -10.46
N LEU A 54 0.46 0.02 -10.95
CA LEU A 54 1.37 -0.44 -12.01
C LEU A 54 2.76 0.18 -11.91
N SER A 55 3.77 -0.51 -12.41
CA SER A 55 5.13 0.02 -12.59
C SER A 55 5.77 -0.47 -13.87
N LYS A 56 6.71 0.34 -14.33
CA LYS A 56 7.67 -0.06 -15.34
C LYS A 56 8.74 -0.94 -14.70
N ASP A 57 9.15 -1.99 -15.39
CA ASP A 57 10.28 -2.82 -15.03
C ASP A 57 11.00 -3.29 -16.31
N ASP A 58 12.32 -3.41 -16.23
CA ASP A 58 13.13 -3.87 -17.36
C ASP A 58 13.25 -5.40 -17.43
N GLY A 59 12.76 -6.13 -16.41
CA GLY A 59 12.79 -7.58 -16.30
C GLY A 59 14.20 -8.19 -16.18
N ASN A 60 15.25 -7.38 -16.20
CA ASN A 60 16.65 -7.81 -16.18
C ASN A 60 17.33 -7.44 -14.85
N THR A 61 17.14 -6.20 -14.42
CA THR A 61 17.67 -5.68 -13.15
C THR A 61 16.61 -5.63 -12.06
N PHE A 62 15.34 -5.89 -12.39
CA PHE A 62 14.20 -5.76 -11.49
C PHE A 62 14.07 -4.35 -10.89
N SER A 63 14.45 -3.34 -11.68
CA SER A 63 14.45 -1.92 -11.30
C SER A 63 13.08 -1.38 -10.90
N GLY A 64 12.00 -2.06 -11.29
CA GLY A 64 10.62 -1.75 -10.94
C GLY A 64 10.15 -2.28 -9.58
N VAL A 65 10.90 -3.19 -8.93
CA VAL A 65 10.47 -3.80 -7.65
C VAL A 65 10.28 -2.77 -6.53
N PRO A 66 11.20 -1.81 -6.29
CA PRO A 66 10.97 -0.78 -5.28
C PRO A 66 9.73 0.06 -5.58
N ALA A 67 9.51 0.38 -6.86
CA ALA A 67 8.34 1.13 -7.30
C ALA A 67 7.04 0.35 -7.09
N MET A 68 7.04 -0.97 -7.29
CA MET A 68 5.91 -1.85 -6.97
C MET A 68 5.57 -1.81 -5.48
N VAL A 69 6.56 -1.97 -4.61
CA VAL A 69 6.32 -1.96 -3.17
C VAL A 69 5.77 -0.60 -2.71
N GLN A 70 6.31 0.51 -3.25
CA GLN A 70 5.78 1.85 -3.01
C GLN A 70 4.31 1.98 -3.41
N GLN A 71 3.93 1.53 -4.61
CA GLN A 71 2.56 1.67 -5.09
C GLN A 71 1.57 0.80 -4.31
N ILE A 72 1.97 -0.41 -3.91
CA ILE A 72 1.16 -1.25 -3.04
C ILE A 72 0.97 -0.58 -1.66
N ALA A 73 2.03 -0.01 -1.09
CA ALA A 73 1.93 0.75 0.15
C ALA A 73 0.96 1.93 0.04
N ARG A 74 0.96 2.65 -1.09
CA ARG A 74 -0.01 3.73 -1.35
C ARG A 74 -1.45 3.25 -1.42
N LEU A 75 -1.71 2.07 -1.99
CA LEU A 75 -3.05 1.47 -1.99
C LEU A 75 -3.57 1.25 -0.57
N PHE A 76 -2.68 0.95 0.38
CA PHE A 76 -3.00 0.86 1.82
C PHE A 76 -3.03 2.20 2.55
N GLY A 77 -2.93 3.33 1.84
CA GLY A 77 -2.98 4.67 2.43
C GLY A 77 -1.64 5.14 3.01
N ILE A 78 -0.53 4.47 2.74
CA ILE A 78 0.78 4.91 3.25
C ILE A 78 1.24 6.15 2.48
N GLY A 79 1.58 7.20 3.23
CA GLY A 79 2.07 8.48 2.72
C GLY A 79 3.51 8.43 2.24
N TRP A 80 3.93 9.50 1.56
CA TRP A 80 5.33 9.66 1.13
C TRP A 80 6.21 10.13 2.29
N ASP A 81 7.45 9.68 2.33
CA ASP A 81 8.53 10.30 3.10
C ASP A 81 9.05 11.49 2.29
N ASP A 82 8.40 12.65 2.44
CA ASP A 82 8.66 13.83 1.62
C ASP A 82 9.17 15.07 2.36
N SER A 83 9.63 14.87 3.60
CA SER A 83 10.26 15.95 4.36
C SER A 83 11.53 16.43 3.64
N ARG A 84 11.56 17.71 3.29
CA ARG A 84 12.77 18.42 2.82
C ARG A 84 13.58 19.04 3.95
N SER A 85 13.06 18.99 5.19
CA SER A 85 13.74 19.55 6.34
C SER A 85 14.78 18.56 6.85
N THR A 86 15.99 19.06 7.12
CA THR A 86 17.07 18.29 7.74
C THR A 86 16.82 17.97 9.21
N GLU A 87 15.84 18.61 9.84
CA GLU A 87 15.55 18.49 11.28
C GLU A 87 14.32 17.61 11.56
N LYS A 88 13.50 17.36 10.55
CA LYS A 88 12.30 16.52 10.67
C LYS A 88 12.61 15.07 10.27
N PRO A 89 11.94 14.08 10.88
CA PRO A 89 12.06 12.69 10.47
C PRO A 89 11.50 12.46 9.06
N CYS A 90 11.87 11.32 8.44
CA CYS A 90 11.32 10.83 7.18
C CYS A 90 11.64 11.75 6.01
N LYS A 91 12.95 11.98 5.86
CA LYS A 91 13.50 12.82 4.81
C LYS A 91 13.46 12.07 3.50
N VAL A 92 13.33 12.83 2.41
CA VAL A 92 13.45 12.29 1.05
C VAL A 92 14.79 11.56 0.86
N THR A 93 15.85 12.02 1.54
CA THR A 93 17.21 11.47 1.44
C THR A 93 17.49 10.28 2.36
N ASP A 94 16.53 9.85 3.20
CA ASP A 94 16.76 8.72 4.11
C ASP A 94 16.72 7.37 3.35
N GLY A 95 16.26 7.35 2.10
CA GLY A 95 16.36 6.18 1.21
C GLY A 95 15.43 5.02 1.58
N HIS A 96 14.45 5.25 2.45
CA HIS A 96 13.39 4.28 2.76
C HIS A 96 12.47 4.02 1.56
N ILE A 97 11.71 2.93 1.61
CA ILE A 97 10.78 2.54 0.54
C ILE A 97 9.88 3.71 0.13
N MET A 98 9.31 4.48 1.06
CA MET A 98 8.37 5.55 0.73
C MET A 98 9.02 6.91 0.43
N SER A 99 10.34 6.97 0.25
CA SER A 99 11.03 8.20 -0.16
C SER A 99 10.47 8.70 -1.50
N LYS A 100 10.08 9.98 -1.53
CA LYS A 100 9.37 10.54 -2.69
C LYS A 100 10.27 10.65 -3.93
N ASN A 101 9.77 10.06 -5.03
CA ASN A 101 10.20 10.14 -6.43
C ASN A 101 11.63 10.64 -6.75
N GLY A 102 12.42 9.74 -7.38
CA GLY A 102 13.67 10.06 -8.06
C GLY A 102 14.90 9.55 -7.32
N GLU A 103 14.82 9.54 -5.99
CA GLU A 103 15.90 9.02 -5.15
C GLU A 103 15.98 7.50 -5.20
N PRO A 104 17.19 6.92 -5.20
CA PRO A 104 17.38 5.49 -5.02
C PRO A 104 16.79 5.01 -3.69
N THR A 105 16.12 3.86 -3.72
CA THR A 105 15.79 3.14 -2.48
C THR A 105 17.07 2.49 -1.96
N GLU A 106 17.68 3.11 -0.94
CA GLU A 106 18.88 2.58 -0.28
C GLU A 106 18.54 1.52 0.78
N SER A 107 17.33 1.60 1.34
CA SER A 107 16.86 0.69 2.38
C SER A 107 15.56 0.00 1.97
N ALA A 108 15.52 -1.33 2.07
CA ALA A 108 14.31 -2.12 1.89
C ALA A 108 13.36 -2.05 3.11
N SER A 109 13.33 -0.92 3.82
CA SER A 109 12.52 -0.72 5.02
C SER A 109 11.62 0.51 4.89
N PHE A 110 10.46 0.44 5.55
CA PHE A 110 9.58 1.58 5.74
C PHE A 110 10.09 2.49 6.87
N SER A 111 9.90 3.79 6.71
CA SER A 111 10.23 4.76 7.75
C SER A 111 9.25 4.69 8.93
N SER A 112 9.60 5.32 10.05
CA SER A 112 8.67 5.49 11.17
C SER A 112 7.39 6.27 10.79
N CYS A 113 7.45 7.18 9.81
CA CYS A 113 6.28 7.92 9.34
C CYS A 113 5.36 7.06 8.47
N SER A 114 5.93 6.15 7.68
CA SER A 114 5.16 5.17 6.94
C SER A 114 4.29 4.32 7.88
N TYR A 115 4.88 3.80 8.96
CA TYR A 115 4.14 3.03 9.97
C TYR A 115 3.03 3.85 10.65
N LYS A 116 3.32 5.10 11.05
CA LYS A 116 2.32 5.99 11.66
C LYS A 116 1.16 6.29 10.72
N THR A 117 1.46 6.56 9.45
CA THR A 117 0.42 6.87 8.45
C THR A 117 -0.46 5.65 8.22
N TRP A 118 0.16 4.47 8.09
CA TRP A 118 -0.57 3.23 7.93
C TRP A 118 -1.51 2.94 9.10
N GLU A 119 -1.05 3.13 10.33
CA GLU A 119 -1.86 2.95 11.54
C GLU A 119 -3.12 3.83 11.49
N ILE A 120 -2.96 5.12 11.16
CA ILE A 120 -4.08 6.07 11.06
C ILE A 120 -5.07 5.64 9.98
N GLU A 121 -4.59 5.36 8.77
CA GLU A 121 -5.45 5.01 7.63
C GLU A 121 -6.15 3.66 7.85
N TYR A 122 -5.44 2.66 8.35
CA TYR A 122 -6.00 1.36 8.69
C TYR A 122 -7.15 1.50 9.69
N PHE A 123 -6.96 2.30 10.74
CA PHE A 123 -8.03 2.53 11.72
C PHE A 123 -9.19 3.33 11.14
N LEU A 124 -8.93 4.32 10.28
CA LEU A 124 -9.99 5.11 9.64
C LEU A 124 -10.90 4.26 8.74
N GLN A 125 -10.36 3.22 8.11
CA GLN A 125 -11.10 2.30 7.24
C GLN A 125 -11.93 1.26 8.02
N LEU A 126 -11.70 1.08 9.32
CA LEU A 126 -12.47 0.14 10.14
C LEU A 126 -13.79 0.76 10.63
N PRO A 127 -14.90 -0.01 10.59
CA PRO A 127 -16.11 0.30 11.37
C PRO A 127 -15.77 0.52 12.84
N GLN A 128 -16.50 1.40 13.53
CA GLN A 128 -16.19 1.84 14.90
C GLN A 128 -15.93 0.67 15.87
N GLU A 129 -16.72 -0.41 15.75
CA GLU A 129 -16.61 -1.62 16.58
C GLU A 129 -15.33 -2.42 16.28
N ALA A 130 -15.00 -2.60 15.00
CA ALA A 130 -13.77 -3.27 14.56
C ALA A 130 -12.52 -2.44 14.91
N ARG A 131 -12.62 -1.11 14.84
CA ARG A 131 -11.55 -0.19 15.25
C ARG A 131 -11.21 -0.36 16.73
N ASN A 132 -12.24 -0.40 17.60
CA ASN A 132 -12.06 -0.58 19.04
C ASN A 132 -11.46 -1.96 19.37
N ALA A 133 -11.89 -3.02 18.69
CA ALA A 133 -11.35 -4.38 18.85
C ALA A 133 -9.89 -4.49 18.37
N SER A 134 -9.57 -3.92 17.21
CA SER A 134 -8.20 -3.91 16.66
C SER A 134 -7.24 -3.08 17.52
N ILE A 135 -7.67 -1.93 18.06
CA ILE A 135 -6.87 -1.13 19.02
C ILE A 135 -6.56 -1.94 20.28
N ALA A 136 -7.53 -2.70 20.80
CA ALA A 136 -7.34 -3.54 21.98
C ALA A 136 -6.36 -4.71 21.72
N LEU A 137 -6.36 -5.28 20.50
CA LEU A 137 -5.47 -6.37 20.08
C LEU A 137 -4.05 -5.90 19.72
N LEU A 138 -3.90 -4.72 19.11
CA LEU A 138 -2.61 -4.21 18.61
C LEU A 138 -1.77 -3.51 19.70
N LYS A 139 -2.42 -2.84 20.68
CA LYS A 139 -1.72 -2.12 21.76
C LYS A 139 -0.66 -2.95 22.50
N PRO A 140 -0.88 -4.23 22.84
CA PRO A 140 0.13 -5.04 23.52
C PRO A 140 1.26 -5.56 22.60
N LEU A 141 1.02 -5.67 21.28
CA LEU A 141 1.95 -6.32 20.34
C LEU A 141 2.85 -5.34 19.58
N VAL A 142 2.35 -4.15 19.21
CA VAL A 142 3.14 -3.13 18.49
C VAL A 142 4.28 -2.58 19.36
N LEU A 143 4.14 -2.64 20.70
CA LEU A 143 5.16 -2.19 21.64
C LEU A 143 6.34 -3.16 21.83
N LYS A 144 6.37 -4.35 21.19
CA LYS A 144 7.36 -5.39 21.54
C LYS A 144 8.26 -5.99 20.46
N THR A 145 8.10 -5.78 19.14
CA THR A 145 9.09 -6.36 18.18
C THR A 145 9.25 -5.59 16.84
N PRO A 146 10.47 -5.53 16.25
CA PRO A 146 10.77 -4.77 15.03
C PRO A 146 10.82 -5.62 13.73
N SER A 147 10.23 -6.82 13.70
CA SER A 147 10.39 -7.76 12.57
C SER A 147 9.19 -7.77 11.62
N PHE A 148 9.44 -7.44 10.35
CA PHE A 148 8.48 -7.42 9.24
C PHE A 148 7.65 -8.72 9.12
N ARG A 149 8.27 -9.88 9.35
CA ARG A 149 7.61 -11.20 9.24
C ARG A 149 6.45 -11.38 10.23
N GLN A 150 6.56 -10.82 11.43
CA GLN A 150 5.51 -10.93 12.45
C GLN A 150 4.35 -9.97 12.14
N ILE A 151 4.66 -8.76 11.66
CA ILE A 151 3.66 -7.78 11.23
C ILE A 151 2.82 -8.34 10.08
N SER A 152 3.45 -8.95 9.06
CA SER A 152 2.75 -9.58 7.94
C SER A 152 1.80 -10.71 8.40
N THR A 153 2.23 -11.52 9.37
CA THR A 153 1.40 -12.60 9.92
C THR A 153 0.18 -12.06 10.67
N ILE A 154 0.36 -10.99 11.45
CA ILE A 154 -0.73 -10.35 12.20
C ILE A 154 -1.74 -9.73 11.24
N VAL A 155 -1.28 -8.99 10.23
CA VAL A 155 -2.15 -8.35 9.22
C VAL A 155 -2.96 -9.39 8.47
N LEU A 156 -2.33 -10.48 8.01
CA LEU A 156 -3.02 -11.58 7.33
C LEU A 156 -4.02 -12.29 8.24
N THR A 157 -3.69 -12.48 9.52
CA THR A 157 -4.60 -13.12 10.48
C THR A 157 -5.80 -12.23 10.80
N THR A 158 -5.59 -10.91 10.91
CA THR A 158 -6.64 -9.94 11.24
C THR A 158 -7.55 -9.68 10.03
N ALA A 159 -6.98 -9.60 8.81
CA ALA A 159 -7.73 -9.55 7.57
C ALA A 159 -8.57 -10.82 7.35
N LYS A 160 -8.00 -12.00 7.65
CA LYS A 160 -8.73 -13.27 7.62
C LYS A 160 -9.86 -13.33 8.65
N TYR A 161 -9.64 -12.77 9.85
CA TYR A 161 -10.67 -12.67 10.89
C TYR A 161 -11.83 -11.77 10.46
N TYR A 162 -11.52 -10.64 9.81
CA TYR A 162 -12.52 -9.72 9.26
C TYR A 162 -13.31 -10.35 8.12
N TYR A 163 -12.64 -11.02 7.17
CA TYR A 163 -13.28 -11.72 6.06
C TYR A 163 -14.23 -12.82 6.54
N LEU A 164 -13.88 -13.53 7.61
CA LEU A 164 -14.74 -14.55 8.23
C LEU A 164 -15.94 -13.95 8.97
N PHE A 165 -15.80 -12.78 9.60
CA PHE A 165 -16.90 -12.08 10.28
C PHE A 165 -17.88 -11.40 9.31
N THR A 166 -17.42 -10.94 8.15
CA THR A 166 -18.32 -10.41 7.10
C THR A 166 -19.05 -11.50 6.34
N LYS A 167 -18.60 -12.76 6.41
CA LYS A 167 -19.22 -13.93 5.75
C LYS A 167 -20.03 -14.84 6.69
N THR A 168 -20.25 -14.48 7.96
CA THR A 168 -21.31 -15.16 8.73
C THR A 168 -22.66 -14.91 8.04
N PRO A 169 -23.39 -15.95 7.59
CA PRO A 169 -24.70 -15.75 7.01
C PRO A 169 -25.63 -15.23 8.10
N GLY A 170 -26.05 -13.97 7.97
CA GLY A 170 -27.20 -13.47 8.69
C GLY A 170 -28.43 -14.26 8.27
N ASN A 171 -28.90 -15.11 9.18
CA ASN A 171 -30.27 -15.61 9.31
C ASN A 171 -30.95 -16.17 8.04
N ALA A 172 -31.02 -17.50 7.99
CA ALA A 172 -32.23 -18.15 7.54
C ALA A 172 -33.41 -17.68 8.41
N ARG A 173 -34.29 -16.86 7.86
CA ARG A 173 -35.73 -16.77 8.16
C ARG A 173 -36.47 -16.35 6.91
#